data_AF-A0A352J9Z4-F1
#
_entry.id   AF-A0A352J9Z4-F1
#
_cell.length_a   1.000
_cell.length_b   1.000
_cell.length_c   1.000
_cell.angle_alpha   90.00
_cell.angle_beta   90.00
_cell.angle_gamma   90.00
#
_symmetry.space_group_name_H-M   'P 1'
#
loop_
_entity.id
_entity.type
_entity.pdbx_description
1 polymer ?
#
loop_
_entity_poly.entity_id
_entity_poly.type
_entity_poly.pdbx_seq_one_letter_code
_entity_poly.pdbx_strand_id
1 'polypeptide(L)'
;NRRNLAIAKRLQELGLISNRELALATYEEICCLRGNVQDLAKIGMLLVNTQRSPYISIILEIMTKCGMYEASEEFAQDIGLPSKSSVSGAILSIVPDLAAIASYSPALDAIGNSVGGLFLIRQVATYLGY
;
A
#
# COMPACT_ATOMS: atom_id res chain seq x y z
N ASN A 1 -14.13 -1.59 15.48
CA ASN A 1 -13.71 -0.63 14.45
C ASN A 1 -14.51 0.70 14.52
N ARG A 2 -14.37 1.49 15.60
CA ARG A 2 -15.22 2.69 15.81
C ARG A 2 -14.93 3.83 14.82
N ARG A 3 -13.66 4.00 14.43
CA ARG A 3 -13.23 5.06 13.50
C ARG A 3 -13.78 4.83 12.08
N ASN A 4 -13.65 3.62 11.53
CA ASN A 4 -14.17 3.35 10.18
C ASN A 4 -15.69 3.36 10.13
N LEU A 5 -16.39 2.97 11.21
CA LEU A 5 -17.84 3.14 11.30
C LEU A 5 -18.25 4.62 11.22
N ALA A 6 -17.53 5.52 11.89
CA ALA A 6 -17.79 6.96 11.81
C ALA A 6 -17.56 7.51 10.39
N ILE A 7 -16.50 7.04 9.72
CA ILE A 7 -16.24 7.38 8.31
C ILE A 7 -17.38 6.89 7.41
N ALA A 8 -17.76 5.62 7.52
CA ALA A 8 -18.83 5.04 6.70
C ALA A 8 -20.18 5.75 6.92
N LYS A 9 -20.51 6.10 8.16
CA LYS A 9 -21.70 6.92 8.47
C LYS A 9 -21.65 8.27 7.76
N ARG A 10 -20.51 8.96 7.83
CA ARG A 10 -20.34 10.27 7.18
C ARG A 10 -20.43 10.18 5.66
N LEU A 11 -19.84 9.15 5.05
CA LEU A 11 -19.91 8.93 3.61
C LEU A 11 -21.35 8.67 3.14
N GLN A 12 -22.15 7.93 3.92
CA GLN A 12 -23.56 7.70 3.61
C GLN A 12 -24.41 8.98 3.75
N GLU A 13 -24.16 9.79 4.79
CA GLU A 13 -24.82 11.10 4.96
C GLU A 13 -24.53 12.06 3.79
N LEU A 14 -23.34 11.96 3.20
CA LEU A 14 -22.94 12.72 2.01
C LEU A 14 -23.46 12.11 0.69
N GLY A 15 -24.14 10.98 0.73
CA GLY A 15 -24.64 10.28 -0.45
C GLY A 15 -23.55 9.61 -1.32
N LEU A 16 -22.31 9.48 -0.80
CA LEU A 16 -21.19 8.88 -1.53
C LEU A 16 -21.21 7.34 -1.50
N ILE A 17 -21.89 6.76 -0.50
CA ILE A 17 -22.16 5.32 -0.44
C ILE A 17 -23.63 5.11 -0.10
N SER A 18 -24.22 4.05 -0.64
CA SER A 18 -25.64 3.70 -0.45
C SER A 18 -25.88 2.81 0.78
N ASN A 19 -24.90 1.98 1.15
CA ASN A 19 -25.01 1.03 2.25
C ASN A 19 -23.71 0.98 3.07
N ARG A 20 -23.70 1.66 4.23
CA ARG A 20 -22.54 1.68 5.14
C ARG A 20 -22.18 0.31 5.74
N GLU A 21 -23.18 -0.54 5.99
CA GLU A 21 -22.97 -1.84 6.64
C GLU A 21 -22.24 -2.77 5.69
N LEU A 22 -22.71 -2.83 4.44
CA LEU A 22 -22.03 -3.57 3.38
C LEU A 22 -20.62 -3.01 3.12
N ALA A 23 -20.46 -1.69 2.98
CA ALA A 23 -19.16 -1.07 2.73
C ALA A 23 -18.16 -1.37 3.86
N LEU A 24 -18.59 -1.28 5.13
CA LEU A 24 -17.74 -1.57 6.27
C LEU A 24 -17.39 -3.07 6.34
N ALA A 25 -18.36 -3.95 6.13
CA ALA A 25 -18.13 -5.40 6.11
C ALA A 25 -17.12 -5.80 5.01
N THR A 26 -17.32 -5.31 3.79
CA THR A 26 -16.39 -5.56 2.67
C THR A 26 -14.99 -5.02 2.96
N TYR A 27 -14.87 -3.81 3.52
CA TYR A 27 -13.57 -3.26 3.90
C TYR A 27 -12.87 -4.12 4.96
N GLU A 28 -13.59 -4.56 5.99
CA GLU A 28 -13.05 -5.40 7.06
C GLU A 28 -12.63 -6.78 6.55
N GLU A 29 -13.41 -7.41 5.66
CA GLU A 29 -13.06 -8.69 5.05
C GLU A 29 -11.78 -8.57 4.20
N ILE A 30 -11.68 -7.54 3.36
CA ILE A 30 -10.48 -7.31 2.54
C ILE A 30 -9.25 -7.07 3.42
N CYS A 31 -9.37 -6.28 4.49
CA CYS A 31 -8.27 -6.03 5.43
C CYS A 31 -7.87 -7.25 6.27
N CYS A 32 -8.72 -8.28 6.35
CA CYS A 32 -8.43 -9.53 7.07
C CYS A 32 -7.84 -10.62 6.17
N LEU A 33 -7.65 -10.36 4.87
CA LEU A 33 -6.99 -11.32 3.98
C LEU A 33 -5.58 -11.63 4.51
N ARG A 34 -5.28 -12.93 4.60
CA ARG A 34 -4.01 -13.43 5.10
C ARG A 34 -3.22 -14.10 3.98
N GLY A 35 -1.92 -13.84 3.96
CA GLY A 35 -0.96 -14.49 3.08
C GLY A 35 0.44 -14.40 3.68
N ASN A 36 1.43 -14.81 2.90
CA ASN A 36 2.85 -14.63 3.22
C ASN A 36 3.51 -13.60 2.28
N VAL A 37 4.79 -13.30 2.51
CA VAL A 37 5.54 -12.32 1.71
C VAL A 37 5.62 -12.71 0.22
N GLN A 38 5.62 -14.01 -0.10
CA GLN A 38 5.65 -14.49 -1.48
C GLN A 38 4.32 -14.22 -2.19
N ASP A 39 3.20 -14.35 -1.49
CA ASP A 39 1.88 -14.01 -2.02
C ASP A 39 1.79 -12.51 -2.31
N LEU A 40 2.28 -11.68 -1.39
CA LEU A 40 2.34 -10.23 -1.57
C LEU A 40 3.24 -9.84 -2.77
N ALA A 41 4.39 -10.50 -2.93
CA ALA A 41 5.26 -10.30 -4.08
C ALA A 41 4.56 -10.69 -5.40
N LYS A 42 3.83 -11.82 -5.43
CA LYS A 42 3.07 -12.24 -6.62
C LYS A 42 1.98 -11.24 -7.00
N ILE A 43 1.29 -10.64 -6.03
CA ILE A 43 0.35 -9.55 -6.27
C ILE A 43 1.08 -8.35 -6.90
N GLY A 44 2.23 -7.97 -6.33
CA GLY A 44 3.07 -6.90 -6.87
C GLY A 44 3.51 -7.14 -8.30
N MET A 45 3.86 -8.38 -8.67
CA MET A 45 4.24 -8.73 -10.04
C MET A 45 3.15 -8.44 -11.08
N LEU A 46 1.87 -8.38 -10.67
CA LEU A 46 0.78 -7.98 -11.57
C LEU A 46 0.87 -6.50 -11.99
N LEU A 47 1.56 -5.67 -11.19
CA LEU A 47 1.71 -4.23 -11.37
C LEU A 47 3.04 -3.84 -12.03
N VAL A 48 3.97 -4.78 -12.23
CA VAL A 48 5.31 -4.48 -12.78
C VAL A 48 5.24 -4.08 -14.25
N ASN A 49 4.51 -4.85 -15.07
CA ASN A 49 4.37 -4.55 -16.50
C ASN A 49 3.27 -3.50 -16.71
N THR A 50 3.68 -2.25 -16.87
CA THR A 50 2.78 -1.09 -17.01
C THR A 50 1.91 -1.16 -18.27
N GLN A 51 2.37 -1.86 -19.32
CA GLN A 51 1.64 -2.02 -20.57
C GLN A 51 0.50 -3.05 -20.49
N ARG A 52 0.46 -3.88 -19.44
CA ARG A 52 -0.57 -4.91 -19.28
C ARG A 52 -1.97 -4.32 -19.14
N SER A 53 -2.09 -3.12 -18.58
CA SER A 53 -3.38 -2.44 -18.41
C SER A 53 -3.17 -0.94 -18.18
N PRO A 54 -3.99 -0.07 -18.76
CA PRO A 54 -3.92 1.38 -18.50
C PRO A 54 -4.18 1.73 -17.02
N TYR A 55 -4.84 0.85 -16.26
CA TYR A 55 -5.10 1.07 -14.84
C TYR A 55 -3.85 0.91 -13.97
N ILE A 56 -2.80 0.22 -14.44
CA ILE A 56 -1.59 0.02 -13.64
C ILE A 56 -0.90 1.35 -13.38
N SER A 57 -0.76 2.21 -14.38
CA SER A 57 -0.16 3.54 -14.19
C SER A 57 -0.91 4.38 -13.15
N ILE A 58 -2.25 4.30 -13.13
CA ILE A 58 -3.09 4.98 -12.13
C ILE A 58 -2.83 4.40 -10.73
N ILE A 59 -2.76 3.07 -10.62
CA ILE A 59 -2.48 2.39 -9.34
C ILE A 59 -1.10 2.79 -8.82
N LEU A 60 -0.06 2.77 -9.67
CA LEU A 60 1.30 3.16 -9.29
C LEU A 60 1.35 4.63 -8.87
N GLU A 61 0.64 5.54 -9.56
CA GLU A 61 0.56 6.94 -9.16
C GLU A 61 -0.09 7.11 -7.77
N ILE A 62 -1.17 6.38 -7.50
CA ILE A 62 -1.82 6.38 -6.18
C ILE A 62 -0.88 5.82 -5.11
N MET A 63 -0.15 4.74 -5.40
CA MET A 63 0.85 4.17 -4.50
C MET A 63 1.94 5.18 -4.19
N THR A 64 2.46 5.89 -5.18
CA THR A 64 3.48 6.93 -4.98
C THR A 64 2.98 8.08 -4.11
N LYS A 65 1.76 8.58 -4.35
CA LYS A 65 1.23 9.78 -3.67
C LYS A 65 0.66 9.51 -2.28
N CYS A 66 0.09 8.33 -2.05
CA CYS A 66 -0.75 8.06 -0.87
C CYS A 66 -0.40 6.74 -0.16
N GLY A 67 0.57 5.99 -0.66
CA GLY A 67 0.73 4.60 -0.24
C GLY A 67 1.44 4.38 1.09
N MET A 68 2.17 5.38 1.59
CA MET A 68 2.94 5.36 2.84
C MET A 68 2.33 6.27 3.92
N TYR A 69 1.01 6.47 3.87
CA TYR A 69 0.27 7.38 4.75
C TYR A 69 0.81 8.82 4.68
N GLU A 70 0.95 9.50 5.82
CA GLU A 70 1.43 10.87 5.91
C GLU A 70 2.88 11.05 5.42
N ALA A 71 3.67 9.96 5.34
CA ALA A 71 5.04 9.99 4.85
C ALA A 71 5.19 9.73 3.34
N SER A 72 4.10 9.67 2.57
CA SER A 72 4.17 9.34 1.14
C SER A 72 5.01 10.32 0.32
N GLU A 73 4.92 11.62 0.63
CA GLU A 73 5.71 12.64 -0.07
C GLU A 73 7.21 12.52 0.22
N GLU A 74 7.59 12.45 1.50
CA GLU A 74 8.98 12.26 1.92
C GLU A 74 9.56 10.96 1.34
N PHE A 75 8.80 9.87 1.41
CA PHE A 75 9.19 8.59 0.86
C PHE A 75 9.38 8.64 -0.66
N ALA A 76 8.51 9.35 -1.38
CA ALA A 76 8.65 9.53 -2.83
C ALA A 76 9.87 10.37 -3.20
N GLN A 77 10.23 11.39 -2.41
CA GLN A 77 11.43 12.20 -2.64
C GLN A 77 12.73 11.42 -2.37
N ASP A 78 12.70 10.53 -1.39
CA ASP A 78 13.89 9.84 -0.89
C ASP A 78 14.14 8.47 -1.56
N ILE A 79 13.07 7.72 -1.85
CA ILE A 79 13.16 6.37 -2.43
C ILE A 79 12.64 6.33 -3.87
N GLY A 80 11.69 7.18 -4.25
CA GLY A 80 11.19 7.27 -5.63
C GLY A 80 10.37 6.09 -6.15
N LEU A 81 10.15 5.04 -5.34
CA LEU A 81 9.42 3.84 -5.75
C LEU A 81 7.94 3.89 -5.33
N PRO A 82 6.99 3.59 -6.23
CA PRO A 82 5.58 3.36 -5.88
C PRO A 82 5.48 2.30 -4.79
N SER A 83 4.95 2.67 -3.63
CA SER A 83 4.97 1.80 -2.44
C SER A 83 3.65 1.82 -1.70
N LYS A 84 3.31 0.72 -1.03
CA LYS A 84 2.13 0.62 -0.15
C LYS A 84 2.52 -0.06 1.15
N SER A 85 2.25 0.61 2.28
CA SER A 85 2.44 0.05 3.61
C SER A 85 1.14 -0.47 4.24
N SER A 86 1.29 -1.24 5.31
CA SER A 86 0.21 -1.73 6.17
C SER A 86 0.64 -1.66 7.63
N VAL A 87 -0.30 -1.32 8.52
CA VAL A 87 -0.10 -1.39 9.98
C VAL A 87 0.13 -2.81 10.51
N SER A 88 0.01 -3.85 9.67
CA SER A 88 0.48 -5.20 10.00
C SER A 88 2.00 -5.34 9.96
N GLY A 89 2.72 -4.38 9.36
CA GLY A 89 4.16 -4.43 9.13
C GLY A 89 4.56 -4.91 7.72
N ALA A 90 3.59 -5.10 6.83
CA ALA A 90 3.86 -5.43 5.42
C ALA A 90 4.14 -4.16 4.60
N ILE A 91 5.09 -4.23 3.67
CA ILE A 91 5.30 -3.21 2.64
C ILE A 91 5.48 -3.88 1.27
N LEU A 92 4.84 -3.30 0.26
CA LEU A 92 4.99 -3.65 -1.15
C LEU A 92 5.50 -2.43 -1.93
N SER A 93 6.58 -2.57 -2.67
CA SER A 93 7.11 -1.55 -3.58
C SER A 93 7.27 -2.11 -4.98
N ILE A 94 6.99 -1.30 -6.00
CA ILE A 94 7.08 -1.68 -7.40
C ILE A 94 8.26 -0.94 -8.03
N VAL A 95 9.11 -1.68 -8.72
CA VAL A 95 10.09 -1.14 -9.66
C VAL A 95 9.51 -1.35 -11.07
N PRO A 96 8.96 -0.29 -11.71
CA PRO A 96 8.28 -0.42 -12.98
C PRO A 96 9.13 -1.16 -14.01
N ASP A 97 8.50 -2.10 -14.71
CA ASP A 97 9.07 -2.94 -15.76
C ASP A 97 10.28 -3.81 -15.34
N LEU A 98 10.58 -3.91 -14.04
CA LEU A 98 11.68 -4.72 -13.51
C LEU A 98 11.23 -5.74 -12.44
N ALA A 99 10.68 -5.29 -11.31
CA ALA A 99 10.48 -6.16 -10.14
C ALA A 99 9.42 -5.66 -9.16
N ALA A 100 8.95 -6.56 -8.30
CA ALA A 100 8.19 -6.22 -7.11
C ALA A 100 8.98 -6.60 -5.84
N ILE A 101 9.01 -5.70 -4.87
CA ILE A 101 9.70 -5.86 -3.59
C ILE A 101 8.62 -5.99 -2.51
N ALA A 102 8.59 -7.13 -1.82
CA ALA A 102 7.68 -7.35 -0.70
C ALA A 102 8.46 -7.64 0.56
N SER A 103 8.01 -7.08 1.69
CA SER A 103 8.60 -7.32 3.00
C SER A 103 7.54 -7.41 4.08
N TYR A 104 7.89 -8.07 5.17
CA TYR A 104 7.09 -8.12 6.38
C TYR A 104 8.00 -8.01 7.59
N SER A 105 7.81 -6.97 8.40
CA SER A 105 8.43 -6.85 9.71
C SER A 105 7.47 -6.10 10.65
N PRO A 106 7.05 -6.71 11.77
CA PRO A 106 5.95 -6.18 12.60
C PRO A 106 6.34 -4.94 13.41
N ALA A 107 7.62 -4.62 13.54
CA ALA A 107 8.06 -3.42 14.27
C ALA A 107 7.73 -2.15 13.45
N LEU A 108 6.89 -1.28 14.01
CA LEU A 108 6.44 -0.05 13.36
C LEU A 108 7.09 1.20 13.97
N ASP A 109 7.25 2.23 13.15
CA ASP A 109 7.58 3.58 13.61
C ASP A 109 6.36 4.31 14.19
N ALA A 110 6.53 5.59 14.56
CA ALA A 110 5.49 6.41 15.17
C ALA A 110 4.28 6.69 14.26
N ILE A 111 4.42 6.51 12.95
CA ILE A 111 3.38 6.78 11.94
C ILE A 111 2.80 5.48 11.35
N GLY A 112 3.26 4.31 11.81
CA GLY A 112 2.69 3.01 11.48
C GLY A 112 3.33 2.30 10.29
N ASN A 113 4.51 2.73 9.84
CA ASN A 113 5.26 2.05 8.80
C ASN A 113 6.30 1.07 9.39
N SER A 114 6.57 -0.03 8.69
CA SER A 114 7.52 -1.05 9.15
C SER A 114 8.96 -0.55 9.11
N VAL A 115 9.64 -0.47 10.27
CA VAL A 115 11.04 0.00 10.36
C VAL A 115 11.96 -0.89 9.53
N GLY A 116 11.83 -2.21 9.66
CA GLY A 116 12.64 -3.17 8.91
C GLY A 116 12.31 -3.19 7.41
N GLY A 117 11.02 -3.05 7.07
CA GLY A 117 10.59 -2.98 5.67
C GLY A 117 11.10 -1.72 4.97
N LEU A 118 11.00 -0.55 5.63
CA LEU A 118 11.53 0.71 5.13
C LEU A 118 13.04 0.65 4.89
N PHE A 119 13.78 0.07 5.84
CA PHE A 119 15.22 -0.12 5.70
C PHE A 119 15.54 -0.99 4.47
N LEU A 120 14.87 -2.14 4.31
CA LEU A 120 15.09 -3.02 3.16
C LEU A 120 14.83 -2.32 1.84
N ILE A 121 13.69 -1.64 1.70
CA ILE A 121 13.31 -0.98 0.45
C ILE A 121 14.31 0.11 0.09
N ARG A 122 14.76 0.90 1.08
CA ARG A 122 15.82 1.90 0.88
C ARG A 122 17.10 1.26 0.35
N GLN A 123 17.57 0.17 0.96
CA GLN A 123 18.79 -0.51 0.51
C GLN A 123 18.65 -1.03 -0.92
N VAL A 124 17.50 -1.61 -1.27
CA VAL A 124 17.25 -2.11 -2.62
C VAL A 124 17.14 -0.97 -3.63
N ALA A 125 16.44 0.11 -3.30
CA ALA A 125 16.32 1.29 -4.17
C ALA A 125 17.69 1.89 -4.48
N THR A 126 18.50 2.14 -3.44
CA THR A 126 19.87 2.64 -3.60
C THR A 126 20.74 1.69 -4.45
N TYR A 127 20.63 0.38 -4.23
CA TYR A 127 21.35 -0.61 -5.04
C TYR A 127 20.94 -0.58 -6.53
N LEU A 128 19.68 -0.27 -6.82
CA LEU A 128 19.15 -0.16 -8.18
C LEU A 128 19.38 1.22 -8.83
N GLY A 129 19.94 2.19 -8.09
CA GLY A 129 20.23 3.54 -8.59
C GLY A 129 19.03 4.49 -8.56
N TYR A 130 18.07 4.24 -7.67
CA TYR A 130 17.03 5.20 -7.28
C TYR A 130 17.52 6.13 -6.17
#